data_AF-A0ABC8XKA7-F1
#
_entry.id   AF-A0ABC8XKA7-F1
#
_cell.length_a   1.000
_cell.length_b   1.000
_cell.length_c   1.000
_cell.angle_alpha   90.00
_cell.angle_beta   90.00
_cell.angle_gamma   90.00
#
_symmetry.space_group_name_H-M   'P 1'
#
loop_
_entity.id
_entity.type
_entity.pdbx_description
1 polymer ?
#
loop_
_entity_poly.entity_id
_entity_poly.type
_entity_poly.pdbx_seq_one_letter_code
_entity_poly.pdbx_strand_id
1 'polypeptide(L)'
;MNTDPGEKRPFGDLDDDDDDVFASKKAKTKVEESAPGAATGMILSLRESLQDCKHSLASCQVELEAAKSEIEKWRSAFQNIPAVPSGANPDPVSVVSYLSNLKSSEESLKEQLEKAKKREAAFIVTFAKREQEIAELKSAVRDLKTQLRPPSMQTRRLLLDPAIHEEFTRLKNLVEEKEKKIKELQDNVAAVNFTPSSKLGKMLMAKCRTLQEENEEIGAMASEGKIHELGMKIAVLKSQNNELRNQFDVLYKHMDGVTNDVERSNEMVSILQDELEAKDLELIRLREMVYQKEATRDEDVEERNEAANDMNTDSDPMQVKVES
;
A
#
# COMPACT_ATOMS: atom_id res chain seq x y z
N MET A 1 -10.38 -59.65 -26.85
CA MET A 1 -11.48 -60.60 -26.55
C MET A 1 -12.70 -60.17 -27.33
N ASN A 2 -13.40 -61.15 -27.91
CA ASN A 2 -14.64 -61.11 -28.71
C ASN A 2 -14.44 -60.69 -30.17
N THR A 3 -14.31 -61.59 -31.16
CA THR A 3 -15.19 -62.63 -31.76
C THR A 3 -16.32 -62.09 -32.65
N ASP A 4 -16.19 -62.45 -33.94
CA ASP A 4 -17.04 -62.45 -35.16
C ASP A 4 -18.58 -62.67 -34.97
N PRO A 5 -19.49 -62.51 -35.97
CA PRO A 5 -19.41 -63.11 -37.32
C PRO A 5 -19.95 -62.28 -38.51
N GLY A 6 -19.64 -62.76 -39.72
CA GLY A 6 -19.91 -62.09 -40.99
C GLY A 6 -21.27 -62.36 -41.64
N GLU A 7 -21.46 -61.78 -42.83
CA GLU A 7 -22.60 -62.06 -43.69
C GLU A 7 -22.26 -61.94 -45.19
N LYS A 8 -22.91 -62.79 -45.97
CA LYS A 8 -22.49 -63.36 -47.24
C LYS A 8 -22.92 -62.52 -48.46
N ARG A 9 -22.15 -62.62 -49.55
CA ARG A 9 -22.56 -62.23 -50.91
C ARG A 9 -23.62 -63.21 -51.44
N PRO A 10 -24.58 -62.75 -52.27
CA PRO A 10 -25.21 -63.60 -53.28
C PRO A 10 -24.61 -63.29 -54.67
N PHE A 11 -24.13 -64.34 -55.32
CA PHE A 11 -23.89 -64.39 -56.76
C PHE A 11 -25.25 -64.43 -57.47
N GLY A 12 -25.44 -63.58 -58.48
CA GLY A 12 -26.56 -63.65 -59.41
C GLY A 12 -26.08 -64.22 -60.73
N ASP A 13 -26.85 -65.20 -61.23
CA ASP A 13 -26.62 -66.08 -62.37
C ASP A 13 -26.18 -65.38 -63.67
N LEU A 14 -25.24 -66.05 -64.35
CA LEU A 14 -24.87 -65.86 -65.74
C LEU A 14 -25.71 -66.85 -66.55
N ASP A 15 -26.72 -66.38 -67.26
CA ASP A 15 -27.36 -67.16 -68.32
C ASP A 15 -26.59 -66.93 -69.62
N ASP A 16 -25.74 -67.92 -69.95
CA ASP A 16 -25.12 -68.16 -71.26
C ASP A 16 -26.19 -68.69 -72.21
N ASP A 17 -26.71 -67.85 -73.11
CA ASP A 17 -27.41 -68.31 -74.31
C ASP A 17 -26.50 -68.08 -75.53
N ASP A 18 -25.60 -69.05 -75.74
CA ASP A 18 -24.86 -69.26 -76.99
C ASP A 18 -25.83 -69.78 -78.06
N ASP A 19 -26.55 -68.88 -78.74
CA ASP A 19 -27.28 -69.22 -79.96
C ASP A 19 -26.30 -69.31 -81.15
N ASP A 20 -25.83 -70.54 -81.39
CA ASP A 20 -25.02 -70.96 -82.53
C ASP A 20 -25.79 -70.77 -83.87
N VAL A 21 -25.56 -69.63 -84.52
CA VAL A 21 -26.22 -69.14 -85.75
C VAL A 21 -26.01 -70.03 -86.99
N PHE A 22 -25.23 -71.13 -86.92
CA PHE A 22 -24.80 -71.92 -88.08
C PHE A 22 -25.29 -73.37 -88.16
N ALA A 23 -26.44 -73.71 -87.57
CA ALA A 23 -27.09 -75.00 -87.81
C ALA A 23 -27.65 -75.13 -89.24
N SER A 24 -26.77 -75.51 -90.18
CA SER A 24 -27.07 -75.77 -91.58
C SER A 24 -28.04 -76.96 -91.74
N LYS A 25 -29.34 -76.69 -91.97
CA LYS A 25 -30.32 -77.74 -92.28
C LYS A 25 -30.12 -78.28 -93.69
N LYS A 26 -29.45 -79.44 -93.75
CA LYS A 26 -29.34 -80.35 -94.90
C LYS A 26 -30.69 -80.60 -95.57
N ALA A 27 -30.76 -80.25 -96.86
CA ALA A 27 -31.82 -80.65 -97.77
C ALA A 27 -31.95 -82.19 -97.82
N LYS A 28 -33.18 -82.69 -97.65
CA LYS A 28 -33.55 -84.08 -97.93
C LYS A 28 -34.59 -84.06 -99.04
N THR A 29 -34.09 -84.09 -100.27
CA THR A 29 -34.86 -84.23 -101.50
C THR A 29 -35.50 -85.61 -101.53
N LYS A 30 -36.84 -85.68 -101.45
CA LYS A 30 -37.61 -86.86 -101.84
C LYS A 30 -38.42 -86.45 -103.06
N VAL A 31 -38.01 -86.97 -104.22
CA VAL A 31 -38.68 -86.81 -105.50
C VAL A 31 -39.98 -87.62 -105.45
N GLU A 32 -41.11 -86.93 -105.50
CA GLU A 32 -42.42 -87.48 -105.81
C GLU A 32 -43.05 -86.53 -106.84
N GLU A 33 -43.73 -87.11 -107.82
CA GLU A 33 -44.14 -86.48 -109.08
C GLU A 33 -44.63 -85.03 -108.95
N SER A 34 -44.13 -84.20 -109.87
CA SER A 34 -44.44 -82.78 -110.04
C SER A 34 -45.94 -82.56 -110.28
N ALA A 35 -46.72 -82.54 -109.20
CA ALA A 35 -47.96 -81.79 -109.15
C ALA A 35 -47.57 -80.29 -109.07
N PRO A 36 -48.18 -79.40 -109.88
CA PRO A 36 -47.78 -78.00 -110.01
C PRO A 36 -47.86 -77.16 -108.70
N GLY A 37 -48.35 -77.73 -107.60
CA GLY A 37 -48.41 -77.08 -106.28
C GLY A 37 -47.21 -77.29 -105.35
N ALA A 38 -46.50 -78.43 -105.40
CA ALA A 38 -45.44 -78.76 -104.42
C ALA A 38 -44.13 -78.00 -104.66
N ALA A 39 -43.71 -77.88 -105.92
CA ALA A 39 -42.59 -77.02 -106.31
C ALA A 39 -42.89 -75.55 -105.99
N THR A 40 -44.13 -75.13 -106.21
CA THR A 40 -44.61 -73.77 -105.90
C THR A 40 -44.54 -73.48 -104.40
N GLY A 41 -44.93 -74.41 -103.53
CA GLY A 41 -44.83 -74.27 -102.07
C GLY A 41 -43.39 -74.14 -101.56
N MET A 42 -42.47 -74.98 -102.03
CA MET A 42 -41.03 -74.87 -101.66
C MET A 42 -40.41 -73.56 -102.14
N ILE A 43 -40.77 -73.10 -103.35
CA ILE A 43 -40.32 -71.80 -103.87
C ILE A 43 -40.85 -70.66 -103.00
N LEU A 44 -42.09 -70.72 -102.51
CA LEU A 44 -42.64 -69.71 -101.61
C LEU A 44 -41.96 -69.71 -100.24
N SER A 45 -41.74 -70.87 -99.60
CA SER A 45 -41.05 -70.94 -98.31
C SER A 45 -39.57 -70.51 -98.40
N LEU A 46 -38.88 -70.83 -99.50
CA LEU A 46 -37.52 -70.33 -99.72
C LEU A 46 -37.51 -68.82 -99.98
N ARG A 47 -38.54 -68.27 -100.65
CA ARG A 47 -38.69 -66.82 -100.84
C ARG A 47 -38.99 -66.11 -99.51
N GLU A 48 -39.85 -66.68 -98.69
CA GLU A 48 -40.16 -66.17 -97.35
C GLU A 48 -38.91 -66.21 -96.45
N SER A 49 -38.21 -67.35 -96.38
CA SER A 49 -36.96 -67.47 -95.62
C SER A 49 -35.85 -66.55 -96.15
N LEU A 50 -35.74 -66.37 -97.47
CA LEU A 50 -34.82 -65.40 -98.07
C LEU A 50 -35.21 -63.96 -97.69
N GLN A 51 -36.51 -63.66 -97.66
CA GLN A 51 -37.04 -62.36 -97.27
C GLN A 51 -36.80 -62.09 -95.77
N ASP A 52 -37.00 -63.07 -94.89
CA ASP A 52 -36.70 -62.99 -93.47
C ASP A 52 -35.20 -62.80 -93.23
N CYS A 53 -34.35 -63.59 -93.89
CA CYS A 53 -32.90 -63.44 -93.80
C CYS A 53 -32.44 -62.05 -94.28
N LYS A 54 -33.12 -61.48 -95.28
CA LYS A 54 -32.89 -60.12 -95.76
C LYS A 54 -33.35 -59.06 -94.74
N HIS A 55 -34.46 -59.28 -94.05
CA HIS A 55 -34.91 -58.41 -92.96
C HIS A 55 -33.96 -58.46 -91.76
N SER A 56 -33.54 -59.65 -91.32
CA SER A 56 -32.55 -59.82 -90.24
C SER A 56 -31.21 -59.18 -90.59
N LEU A 57 -30.72 -59.36 -91.82
CA LEU A 57 -29.49 -58.70 -92.27
C LEU A 57 -29.64 -57.17 -92.24
N ALA A 58 -30.79 -56.64 -92.63
CA ALA A 58 -31.07 -55.21 -92.54
C ALA A 58 -31.10 -54.73 -91.08
N SER A 59 -31.67 -55.51 -90.15
CA SER A 59 -31.64 -55.20 -88.70
C SER A 59 -30.21 -55.19 -88.15
N CYS A 60 -29.43 -56.25 -88.42
CA CYS A 60 -28.04 -56.32 -87.99
C CYS A 60 -27.20 -55.17 -88.56
N GLN A 61 -27.48 -54.75 -89.80
CA GLN A 61 -26.83 -53.59 -90.41
C GLN A 61 -27.17 -52.29 -89.67
N VAL A 62 -28.44 -52.10 -89.28
CA VAL A 62 -28.86 -50.93 -88.49
C VAL A 62 -28.21 -50.94 -87.11
N GLU A 63 -28.18 -52.09 -86.43
CA GLU A 63 -27.54 -52.24 -85.12
C GLU A 63 -26.03 -52.02 -85.19
N LEU A 64 -25.37 -52.51 -86.24
CA LEU A 64 -23.95 -52.28 -86.46
C LEU A 64 -23.64 -50.79 -86.67
N GLU A 65 -24.44 -50.10 -87.49
CA GLU A 65 -24.26 -48.66 -87.68
C GLU A 65 -24.59 -47.86 -86.41
N ALA A 66 -25.56 -48.31 -85.61
CA ALA A 66 -25.84 -47.73 -84.29
C ALA A 66 -24.66 -47.93 -83.32
N ALA A 67 -24.08 -49.14 -83.26
CA ALA A 67 -22.92 -49.45 -82.43
C ALA A 67 -21.67 -48.67 -82.87
N LYS A 68 -21.43 -48.54 -84.18
CA LYS A 68 -20.35 -47.69 -84.71
C LYS A 68 -20.55 -46.23 -84.33
N SER A 69 -21.77 -45.72 -84.47
CA SER A 69 -22.10 -44.35 -84.08
C SER A 69 -21.88 -44.14 -82.58
N GLU A 70 -22.20 -45.13 -81.75
CA GLU A 70 -21.97 -45.08 -80.31
C GLU A 70 -20.48 -45.10 -79.97
N ILE A 71 -19.69 -45.97 -80.60
CA ILE A 71 -18.22 -45.99 -80.45
C ILE A 71 -17.62 -44.64 -80.83
N GLU A 72 -18.10 -44.01 -81.91
CA GLU A 72 -17.61 -42.70 -82.34
C GLU A 72 -17.95 -41.60 -81.34
N LYS A 73 -19.14 -41.64 -80.73
CA LYS A 73 -19.49 -40.75 -79.61
C LYS A 73 -18.54 -40.94 -78.43
N TRP A 74 -18.25 -42.17 -78.03
CA TRP A 74 -17.31 -42.45 -76.94
C TRP A 74 -15.90 -41.96 -77.27
N ARG A 75 -15.41 -42.20 -78.50
CA ARG A 75 -14.11 -41.69 -78.97
C ARG A 75 -14.04 -40.17 -78.89
N SER A 76 -15.08 -39.49 -79.36
CA SER A 76 -15.19 -38.03 -79.27
C SER A 76 -15.23 -37.54 -77.82
N ALA A 77 -15.97 -38.21 -76.94
CA ALA A 77 -16.04 -37.87 -75.51
C ALA A 77 -14.67 -38.00 -74.82
N PHE A 78 -13.93 -39.08 -75.11
CA PHE A 78 -12.59 -39.29 -74.52
C PHE A 78 -11.53 -38.34 -75.06
N GLN A 79 -11.59 -37.94 -76.34
CA GLN A 79 -10.71 -36.92 -76.91
C GLN A 79 -10.88 -35.56 -76.23
N ASN A 80 -12.08 -35.27 -75.73
CA ASN A 80 -12.39 -34.01 -75.04
C ASN A 80 -12.05 -34.04 -73.54
N ILE A 81 -11.49 -35.13 -73.01
CA ILE A 81 -11.09 -35.19 -71.59
C ILE A 81 -9.78 -34.39 -71.40
N PRO A 82 -9.75 -33.40 -70.48
CA PRO A 82 -8.59 -32.53 -70.27
C PRO A 82 -7.29 -33.23 -69.84
N ALA A 83 -7.37 -34.50 -69.43
CA ALA A 83 -6.27 -35.29 -68.90
C ALA A 83 -5.42 -36.02 -69.97
N VAL A 84 -5.81 -36.00 -71.25
CA VAL A 84 -5.11 -36.71 -72.33
C VAL A 84 -4.47 -35.72 -73.31
N PRO A 85 -3.17 -35.84 -73.66
CA PRO A 85 -2.54 -35.00 -74.67
C PRO A 85 -3.22 -35.14 -76.04
N SER A 86 -3.50 -34.02 -76.71
CA SER A 86 -4.17 -34.00 -78.02
C SER A 86 -3.47 -34.92 -79.03
N GLY A 87 -4.16 -35.99 -79.45
CA GLY A 87 -3.71 -36.92 -80.49
C GLY A 87 -3.26 -38.31 -80.01
N ALA A 88 -3.23 -38.58 -78.71
CA ALA A 88 -2.98 -39.94 -78.17
C ALA A 88 -4.30 -40.68 -77.88
N ASN A 89 -4.36 -41.99 -78.18
CA ASN A 89 -5.46 -42.82 -77.68
C ASN A 89 -5.36 -42.90 -76.14
N PRO A 90 -6.42 -42.58 -75.39
CA PRO A 90 -6.41 -42.65 -73.94
C PRO A 90 -6.10 -44.08 -73.49
N ASP A 91 -5.10 -44.22 -72.62
CA ASP A 91 -4.86 -45.48 -71.92
C ASP A 91 -6.04 -45.78 -70.95
N PRO A 92 -6.68 -46.96 -71.03
CA PRO A 92 -7.85 -47.30 -70.20
C PRO A 92 -7.61 -47.13 -68.69
N VAL A 93 -6.41 -47.44 -68.20
CA VAL A 93 -6.07 -47.32 -66.78
C VAL A 93 -6.03 -45.85 -66.36
N SER A 94 -5.47 -44.99 -67.21
CA SER A 94 -5.40 -43.55 -67.00
C SER A 94 -6.79 -42.90 -66.96
N VAL A 95 -7.72 -43.33 -67.84
CA VAL A 95 -9.11 -42.86 -67.85
C VAL A 95 -9.85 -43.30 -66.59
N VAL A 96 -9.72 -44.58 -66.19
CA VAL A 96 -10.34 -45.10 -64.97
C VAL A 96 -9.82 -44.37 -63.72
N SER A 97 -8.52 -44.11 -63.65
CA SER A 97 -7.92 -43.31 -62.57
C SER A 97 -8.48 -41.89 -62.53
N TYR A 98 -8.58 -41.21 -63.68
CA TYR A 98 -9.18 -39.88 -63.78
C TYR A 98 -10.65 -39.89 -63.31
N LEU A 99 -11.45 -40.85 -63.75
CA LEU A 99 -12.85 -40.99 -63.33
C LEU A 99 -12.97 -41.26 -61.83
N SER A 100 -12.09 -42.09 -61.26
CA SER A 100 -12.04 -42.35 -59.83
C SER A 100 -11.70 -41.09 -59.04
N ASN A 101 -10.70 -40.33 -59.49
CA ASN A 101 -10.32 -39.06 -58.88
C ASN A 101 -11.44 -38.02 -58.99
N LEU A 102 -12.08 -37.91 -60.16
CA LEU A 102 -13.21 -37.01 -60.38
C LEU A 102 -14.39 -37.36 -59.47
N LYS A 103 -14.70 -38.65 -59.33
CA LYS A 103 -15.74 -39.14 -58.41
C LYS A 103 -15.42 -38.81 -56.95
N SER A 104 -14.17 -39.00 -56.52
CA SER A 104 -13.74 -38.64 -55.16
C SER A 104 -13.79 -37.13 -54.91
N SER A 105 -13.45 -36.32 -55.93
CA SER A 105 -13.54 -34.85 -55.88
C SER A 105 -14.99 -34.39 -55.81
N GLU A 106 -15.87 -35.01 -56.60
CA GLU A 106 -17.32 -34.75 -56.57
C GLU A 106 -17.91 -35.06 -55.19
N GLU A 107 -17.55 -36.20 -54.59
CA GLU A 107 -18.00 -36.60 -53.26
C GLU A 107 -17.50 -35.64 -52.17
N SER A 108 -16.23 -35.22 -52.25
CA SER A 108 -15.65 -34.21 -51.35
C SER A 108 -16.36 -32.87 -51.46
N LEU A 109 -16.66 -32.40 -52.67
CA LEU A 109 -17.40 -31.16 -52.90
C LEU A 109 -18.84 -31.25 -52.38
N LYS A 110 -19.51 -32.40 -52.56
CA LYS A 110 -20.83 -32.66 -51.98
C LYS A 110 -20.81 -32.59 -50.45
N GLU A 111 -19.80 -33.18 -49.81
CA GLU A 111 -19.66 -33.10 -48.35
C GLU A 111 -19.42 -31.66 -47.88
N GLN A 112 -18.57 -30.89 -48.58
CA GLN A 112 -18.33 -29.49 -48.26
C GLN A 112 -19.60 -28.64 -48.44
N LEU A 113 -20.39 -28.89 -49.49
CA LEU A 113 -21.67 -28.23 -49.73
C LEU A 113 -22.65 -28.52 -48.59
N GLU A 114 -22.77 -29.77 -48.15
CA GLU A 114 -23.65 -30.12 -47.02
C GLU A 114 -23.17 -29.51 -45.70
N LYS A 115 -21.86 -29.44 -45.45
CA LYS A 115 -21.29 -28.71 -44.31
C LYS A 115 -21.58 -27.21 -44.38
N ALA A 116 -21.55 -26.61 -45.57
CA ALA A 116 -21.87 -25.20 -45.79
C ALA A 116 -23.35 -24.93 -45.54
N LYS A 117 -24.26 -25.75 -46.08
CA LYS A 117 -25.72 -25.65 -45.84
C LYS A 117 -26.07 -25.78 -44.37
N LYS A 118 -25.46 -26.73 -43.65
CA LYS A 118 -25.66 -26.88 -42.19
C LYS A 118 -25.19 -25.65 -41.42
N ARG A 119 -24.05 -25.05 -41.80
CA ARG A 119 -23.55 -23.81 -41.20
C ARG A 119 -24.47 -22.63 -41.50
N GLU A 120 -24.94 -22.49 -42.72
CA GLU A 120 -25.89 -21.45 -43.13
C GLU A 120 -27.20 -21.55 -42.34
N ALA A 121 -27.77 -22.75 -42.22
CA ALA A 121 -28.97 -22.98 -41.41
C ALA A 121 -28.76 -22.61 -39.94
N ALA A 122 -27.60 -22.95 -39.36
CA ALA A 122 -27.25 -22.53 -38.01
C ALA A 122 -27.17 -21.00 -37.88
N PHE A 123 -26.58 -20.31 -38.87
CA PHE A 123 -26.51 -18.85 -38.88
C PHE A 123 -27.90 -18.21 -38.96
N ILE A 124 -28.79 -18.71 -39.81
CA ILE A 124 -30.17 -18.22 -39.92
C ILE A 124 -30.88 -18.28 -38.57
N VAL A 125 -30.77 -19.42 -37.85
CA VAL A 125 -31.37 -19.57 -36.52
C VAL A 125 -30.76 -18.59 -35.51
N THR A 126 -29.43 -18.43 -35.50
CA THR A 126 -28.78 -17.48 -34.58
C THR A 126 -29.14 -16.03 -34.88
N PHE A 127 -29.29 -15.68 -36.16
CA PHE A 127 -29.67 -14.34 -36.60
C PHE A 127 -31.11 -14.03 -36.18
N ALA A 128 -32.04 -14.95 -36.43
CA ALA A 128 -33.43 -14.80 -35.99
C ALA A 128 -33.55 -14.64 -34.46
N LYS A 129 -32.76 -15.39 -33.68
CA LYS A 129 -32.72 -15.22 -32.21
C LYS A 129 -32.18 -13.84 -31.80
N ARG A 130 -31.12 -13.35 -32.45
CA ARG A 130 -30.57 -12.02 -32.22
C ARG A 130 -31.56 -10.91 -32.59
N GLU A 131 -32.28 -11.05 -33.69
CA GLU A 131 -33.31 -10.10 -34.11
C GLU A 131 -34.48 -10.04 -33.11
N GLN A 132 -34.90 -11.21 -32.60
CA GLN A 132 -35.91 -11.30 -31.55
C GLN A 132 -35.45 -10.60 -30.25
N GLU A 133 -34.22 -10.86 -29.80
CA GLU A 133 -33.64 -10.21 -28.63
C GLU A 133 -33.57 -8.68 -28.80
N ILE A 134 -33.17 -8.20 -29.99
CA ILE A 134 -33.18 -6.77 -30.31
C ILE A 134 -34.60 -6.19 -30.24
N ALA A 135 -35.61 -6.91 -30.73
CA ALA A 135 -37.00 -6.47 -30.67
C ALA A 135 -37.52 -6.37 -29.23
N GLU A 136 -37.20 -7.36 -28.39
CA GLU A 136 -37.53 -7.38 -26.96
C GLU A 136 -36.86 -6.22 -26.21
N LEU A 137 -35.56 -6.00 -26.43
CA LEU A 137 -34.83 -4.87 -25.83
C LEU A 137 -35.41 -3.52 -26.27
N LYS A 138 -35.76 -3.37 -27.56
CA LYS A 138 -36.45 -2.17 -28.06
C LYS A 138 -37.80 -1.96 -27.37
N SER A 139 -38.54 -3.02 -27.09
CA SER A 139 -39.81 -2.92 -26.34
C SER A 139 -39.56 -2.47 -24.91
N ALA A 140 -38.64 -3.12 -24.18
CA ALA A 140 -38.31 -2.76 -22.81
C ALA A 140 -37.85 -1.30 -22.68
N VAL A 141 -37.08 -0.79 -23.64
CA VAL A 141 -36.67 0.62 -23.69
C VAL A 141 -37.87 1.54 -23.88
N ARG A 142 -38.83 1.21 -24.75
CA ARG A 142 -40.06 1.99 -24.91
C ARG A 142 -40.87 2.00 -23.63
N ASP A 143 -41.04 0.86 -22.99
CA ASP A 143 -41.79 0.73 -21.74
C ASP A 143 -41.14 1.54 -20.62
N LEU A 144 -39.83 1.41 -20.42
CA LEU A 144 -39.08 2.23 -19.46
C LEU A 144 -39.20 3.73 -19.75
N LYS A 145 -39.11 4.13 -21.02
CA LYS A 145 -39.30 5.53 -21.43
C LYS A 145 -40.71 6.03 -21.09
N THR A 146 -41.73 5.19 -21.19
CA THR A 146 -43.09 5.54 -20.77
C THR A 146 -43.24 5.62 -19.26
N GLN A 147 -42.62 4.70 -18.51
CA GLN A 147 -42.63 4.71 -17.04
C GLN A 147 -41.90 5.94 -16.46
N LEU A 148 -40.77 6.32 -17.05
CA LEU A 148 -40.00 7.48 -16.61
C LEU A 148 -40.66 8.81 -17.01
N ARG A 149 -41.61 8.78 -17.95
CA ARG A 149 -42.30 9.99 -18.40
C ARG A 149 -43.29 10.43 -17.31
N PRO A 150 -43.15 11.64 -16.73
CA PRO A 150 -44.10 12.12 -15.74
C PRO A 150 -45.54 12.10 -16.31
N PRO A 151 -46.54 11.64 -15.54
CA PRO A 151 -47.91 11.40 -16.02
C PRO A 151 -48.57 12.64 -16.64
N SER A 152 -48.20 13.83 -16.17
CA SER A 152 -48.74 15.09 -16.70
C SER A 152 -47.65 15.95 -17.34
N MET A 153 -48.03 16.68 -18.40
CA MET A 153 -47.17 17.71 -19.02
C MET A 153 -46.85 18.84 -18.05
N GLN A 154 -47.78 19.16 -17.14
CA GLN A 154 -47.61 20.18 -16.12
C GLN A 154 -46.50 19.79 -15.13
N THR A 155 -46.51 18.57 -14.60
CA THR A 155 -45.44 18.04 -13.74
C THR A 155 -44.09 18.05 -14.46
N ARG A 156 -44.09 17.72 -15.76
CA ARG A 156 -42.86 17.77 -16.57
C ARG A 156 -42.31 19.19 -16.70
N ARG A 157 -43.19 20.18 -16.93
CA ARG A 157 -42.81 21.59 -16.99
C ARG A 157 -42.33 22.11 -15.63
N LEU A 158 -42.97 21.67 -14.55
CA LEU A 158 -42.65 22.02 -13.16
C LEU A 158 -41.28 21.48 -12.74
N LEU A 159 -40.97 20.21 -13.07
CA LEU A 159 -39.67 19.59 -12.76
C LEU A 159 -38.52 20.13 -13.63
N LEU A 160 -38.85 20.73 -14.78
CA LEU A 160 -37.89 21.41 -15.66
C LEU A 160 -37.82 22.92 -15.39
N ASP A 161 -38.57 23.43 -14.41
CA ASP A 161 -38.57 24.84 -14.05
C ASP A 161 -37.34 25.14 -13.17
N PRO A 162 -36.41 26.00 -13.62
CA PRO A 162 -35.23 26.35 -12.85
C PRO A 162 -35.53 26.95 -11.48
N ALA A 163 -36.60 27.75 -11.34
CA ALA A 163 -36.96 28.37 -10.06
C ALA A 163 -37.43 27.30 -9.06
N ILE A 164 -38.10 26.26 -9.54
CA ILE A 164 -38.55 25.15 -8.71
C ILE A 164 -37.38 24.27 -8.28
N HIS A 165 -36.42 24.03 -9.18
CA HIS A 165 -35.18 23.36 -8.81
C HIS A 165 -34.41 24.11 -7.73
N GLU A 166 -34.35 25.44 -7.81
CA GLU A 166 -33.71 26.30 -6.81
C GLU A 166 -34.43 26.21 -5.46
N GLU A 167 -35.76 26.27 -5.42
CA GLU A 167 -36.53 26.10 -4.18
C GLU A 167 -36.38 24.69 -3.58
N PHE A 168 -36.37 23.64 -4.38
CA PHE A 168 -36.08 22.28 -3.90
C PHE A 168 -34.67 22.17 -3.31
N THR A 169 -33.68 22.79 -3.96
CA THR A 169 -32.30 22.81 -3.47
C THR A 169 -32.19 23.58 -2.16
N ARG A 170 -32.86 24.74 -2.07
CA ARG A 170 -32.95 25.53 -0.85
C ARG A 170 -33.61 24.75 0.28
N LEU A 171 -34.74 24.08 0.02
CA LEU A 171 -35.44 23.26 1.00
C LEU A 171 -34.57 22.08 1.46
N LYS A 172 -33.89 21.41 0.54
CA LYS A 172 -32.95 20.33 0.87
C LYS A 172 -31.84 20.83 1.79
N ASN A 173 -31.20 21.95 1.45
CA ASN A 173 -30.15 22.56 2.27
C ASN A 173 -30.69 22.96 3.66
N LEU A 174 -31.91 23.51 3.72
CA LEU A 174 -32.54 23.87 4.99
C LEU A 174 -32.82 22.64 5.85
N VAL A 175 -33.28 21.53 5.24
CA VAL A 175 -33.47 20.25 5.95
C VAL A 175 -32.14 19.74 6.49
N GLU A 176 -31.09 19.69 5.68
CA GLU A 176 -29.74 19.27 6.11
C GLU A 176 -29.20 20.15 7.26
N GLU A 177 -29.41 21.47 7.19
CA GLU A 177 -29.04 22.40 8.26
C GLU A 177 -29.81 22.11 9.56
N LYS A 178 -31.13 21.88 9.48
CA LYS A 178 -31.95 21.55 10.64
C LYS A 178 -31.61 20.19 11.23
N GLU A 179 -31.33 19.18 10.41
CA GLU A 179 -30.87 17.86 10.86
C GLU A 179 -29.53 17.97 11.60
N LYS A 180 -28.58 18.75 11.07
CA LYS A 180 -27.33 19.05 11.78
C LYS A 180 -27.61 19.73 13.12
N LYS A 181 -28.53 20.70 13.17
CA LYS A 181 -28.88 21.38 14.42
C LYS A 181 -29.56 20.45 15.43
N ILE A 182 -30.43 19.56 14.97
CA ILE A 182 -31.04 18.52 15.81
C ILE A 182 -29.95 17.63 16.40
N LYS A 183 -28.99 17.18 15.58
CA LYS A 183 -27.86 16.37 16.06
C LYS A 183 -27.01 17.10 17.09
N GLU A 184 -26.65 18.36 16.83
CA GLU A 184 -25.92 19.19 17.80
C GLU A 184 -26.68 19.35 19.12
N LEU A 185 -28.00 19.58 19.07
CA LEU A 185 -28.83 19.69 20.26
C LEU A 185 -28.97 18.36 20.99
N GLN A 186 -29.08 17.24 20.27
CA GLN A 186 -29.07 15.89 20.85
C GLN A 186 -27.74 15.58 21.52
N ASP A 187 -26.62 15.93 20.90
CA ASP A 187 -25.28 15.77 21.47
C ASP A 187 -25.11 16.65 22.72
N ASN A 188 -25.60 17.89 22.69
CA ASN A 188 -25.61 18.78 23.85
C ASN A 188 -26.50 18.24 24.98
N VAL A 189 -27.69 17.72 24.67
CA VAL A 189 -28.57 17.07 25.67
C VAL A 189 -27.90 15.81 26.24
N ALA A 190 -27.23 15.01 25.42
CA ALA A 190 -26.46 13.86 25.87
C ALA A 190 -25.27 14.28 26.76
N ALA A 191 -24.61 15.38 26.44
CA ALA A 191 -23.55 15.97 27.25
C ALA A 191 -24.08 16.56 28.56
N VAL A 192 -25.26 17.18 28.57
CA VAL A 192 -25.92 17.67 29.81
C VAL A 192 -26.44 16.51 30.65
N ASN A 193 -26.87 15.41 30.02
CA ASN A 193 -27.19 14.13 30.67
C ASN A 193 -25.93 13.33 31.05
N PHE A 194 -24.76 13.97 31.11
CA PHE A 194 -23.55 13.38 31.66
C PHE A 194 -23.83 12.88 33.07
N THR A 195 -23.86 11.56 33.21
CA THR A 195 -23.86 10.90 34.51
C THR A 195 -22.43 10.44 34.80
N PRO A 196 -21.89 10.73 36.00
CA PRO A 196 -20.58 10.21 36.42
C PRO A 196 -20.48 8.68 36.34
N SER A 197 -21.62 7.99 36.30
CA SER A 197 -21.77 6.54 36.17
C SER A 197 -21.71 6.01 34.73
N SER A 198 -21.90 6.85 33.70
CA SER A 198 -21.82 6.41 32.30
C SER A 198 -20.39 6.01 31.91
N LYS A 199 -20.22 5.16 30.89
CA LYS A 199 -18.88 4.69 30.46
C LYS A 199 -17.96 5.86 30.08
N LEU A 200 -18.48 6.83 29.33
CA LEU A 200 -17.76 8.05 28.97
C LEU A 200 -17.52 8.94 30.19
N GLY A 201 -18.51 9.07 31.08
CA GLY A 201 -18.37 9.86 32.31
C GLY A 201 -17.35 9.32 33.29
N LYS A 202 -17.28 8.00 33.46
CA LYS A 202 -16.24 7.33 34.25
C LYS A 202 -14.85 7.57 33.68
N MET A 203 -14.70 7.48 32.35
CA MET A 203 -13.42 7.73 31.68
C MET A 203 -12.97 9.18 31.84
N LEU A 204 -13.89 10.14 31.67
CA LEU A 204 -13.58 11.56 31.84
C LEU A 204 -13.23 11.88 33.30
N MET A 205 -14.01 11.37 34.27
CA MET A 205 -13.71 11.53 35.70
C MET A 205 -12.39 10.89 36.11
N ALA A 206 -12.05 9.74 35.52
CA ALA A 206 -10.73 9.14 35.71
C ALA A 206 -9.62 10.07 35.18
N LYS A 207 -9.79 10.63 33.98
CA LYS A 207 -8.85 11.59 33.40
C LYS A 207 -8.74 12.89 34.20
N CYS A 208 -9.85 13.39 34.75
CA CYS A 208 -9.84 14.54 35.65
C CYS A 208 -9.07 14.23 36.95
N ARG A 209 -9.28 13.05 37.54
CA ARG A 209 -8.51 12.61 38.72
C ARG A 209 -7.02 12.52 38.43
N THR A 210 -6.62 11.89 37.32
CA THR A 210 -5.19 11.79 36.98
C THR A 210 -4.56 13.17 36.74
N LEU A 211 -5.26 14.07 36.04
CA LEU A 211 -4.75 15.44 35.83
C LEU A 211 -4.69 16.24 37.14
N GLN A 212 -5.60 15.98 38.08
CA GLN A 212 -5.59 16.58 39.40
C GLN A 212 -4.39 16.07 40.21
N GLU A 213 -4.15 14.75 40.22
CA GLU A 213 -3.01 14.11 40.86
C GLU A 213 -1.68 14.65 40.29
N GLU A 214 -1.56 14.75 38.96
CA GLU A 214 -0.37 15.31 38.29
C GLU A 214 -0.15 16.78 38.68
N ASN A 215 -1.20 17.60 38.76
CA ASN A 215 -1.08 19.00 39.17
C ASN A 215 -0.69 19.13 40.65
N GLU A 216 -1.23 18.28 41.52
CA GLU A 216 -0.85 18.20 42.93
C GLU A 216 0.61 17.78 43.08
N GLU A 217 1.08 16.83 42.28
CA GLU A 217 2.48 16.40 42.25
C GLU A 217 3.42 17.52 41.74
N ILE A 218 3.04 18.22 40.67
CA ILE A 218 3.79 19.40 40.18
C ILE A 218 3.85 20.49 41.26
N GLY A 219 2.73 20.76 41.93
CA GLY A 219 2.66 21.72 43.04
C GLY A 219 3.54 21.29 44.21
N ALA A 220 3.51 20.00 44.56
CA ALA A 220 4.35 19.42 45.60
C ALA A 220 5.84 19.56 45.24
N MET A 221 6.26 19.15 44.05
CA MET A 221 7.64 19.29 43.57
C MET A 221 8.12 20.75 43.56
N ALA A 222 7.26 21.69 43.13
CA ALA A 222 7.59 23.12 43.16
C ALA A 222 7.78 23.63 44.59
N SER A 223 6.91 23.21 45.51
CA SER A 223 7.01 23.58 46.94
C SER A 223 8.23 22.94 47.62
N GLU A 224 8.53 21.68 47.30
CA GLU A 224 9.68 20.93 47.81
C GLU A 224 11.00 21.57 47.36
N GLY A 225 11.10 21.98 46.10
CA GLY A 225 12.25 22.73 45.59
C GLY A 225 12.51 24.01 46.38
N LYS A 226 11.45 24.76 46.72
CA LYS A 226 11.59 25.98 47.52
C LYS A 226 11.97 25.69 48.96
N ILE A 227 11.42 24.64 49.55
CA ILE A 227 11.76 24.19 50.90
C ILE A 227 13.23 23.75 50.98
N HIS A 228 13.71 23.00 49.99
CA HIS A 228 15.11 22.57 49.91
C HIS A 228 16.07 23.78 49.80
N GLU A 229 15.77 24.74 48.91
CA GLU A 229 16.55 25.98 48.76
C GLU A 229 16.65 26.76 50.08
N LEU A 230 15.52 26.93 50.79
CA LEU A 230 15.49 27.57 52.10
C LEU A 230 16.28 26.76 53.14
N GLY A 231 16.20 25.43 53.10
CA GLY A 231 17.00 24.54 53.96
C GLY A 231 18.50 24.74 53.78
N MET A 232 18.97 24.84 52.53
CA MET A 232 20.37 25.15 52.23
C MET A 232 20.79 26.52 52.78
N LYS A 233 19.96 27.55 52.58
CA LYS A 233 20.22 28.91 53.12
C LYS A 233 20.32 28.90 54.64
N ILE A 234 19.42 28.19 55.33
CA ILE A 234 19.46 28.03 56.78
C ILE A 234 20.75 27.33 57.23
N ALA A 235 21.19 26.29 56.52
CA ALA A 235 22.44 25.59 56.84
C ALA A 235 23.67 26.51 56.74
N VAL A 236 23.76 27.32 55.67
CA VAL A 236 24.82 28.32 55.51
C VAL A 236 24.80 29.35 56.64
N LEU A 237 23.62 29.90 56.96
CA LEU A 237 23.48 30.86 58.05
C LEU A 237 23.85 30.27 59.42
N LYS A 238 23.54 28.98 59.68
CA LYS A 238 23.98 28.29 60.89
C LYS A 238 25.50 28.17 60.96
N SER A 239 26.15 27.84 59.83
CA SER A 239 27.61 27.78 59.76
C SER A 239 28.25 29.14 60.03
N GLN A 240 27.73 30.21 59.40
CA GLN A 240 28.22 31.57 59.61
C GLN A 240 28.03 32.04 61.06
N ASN A 241 26.88 31.74 61.68
CA ASN A 241 26.66 32.03 63.10
C ASN A 241 27.62 31.28 64.01
N ASN A 242 27.92 30.02 63.71
CA ASN A 242 28.90 29.26 64.48
C ASN A 242 30.31 29.84 64.33
N GLU A 243 30.69 30.25 63.12
CA GLU A 243 31.97 30.93 62.87
C GLU A 243 32.07 32.25 63.66
N LEU A 244 31.02 33.08 63.65
CA LEU A 244 30.97 34.30 64.45
C LEU A 244 31.10 34.01 65.96
N ARG A 245 30.42 32.98 66.46
CA ARG A 245 30.57 32.56 67.87
C ARG A 245 32.01 32.14 68.19
N ASN A 246 32.65 31.38 67.29
CA ASN A 246 34.05 30.98 67.46
C ASN A 246 34.98 32.21 67.46
N GLN A 247 34.76 33.17 66.57
CA GLN A 247 35.53 34.42 66.52
C GLN A 247 35.35 35.24 67.80
N PHE A 248 34.14 35.33 68.34
CA PHE A 248 33.91 35.97 69.63
C PHE A 248 34.62 35.22 70.76
N ASP A 249 34.59 33.89 70.81
CA ASP A 249 35.30 33.10 71.82
C ASP A 249 36.82 33.35 71.78
N VAL A 250 37.41 33.40 70.58
CA VAL A 250 38.83 33.76 70.40
C VAL A 250 39.10 35.19 70.88
N LEU A 251 38.24 36.14 70.54
CA LEU A 251 38.38 37.53 70.96
C LEU A 251 38.27 37.69 72.48
N TYR A 252 37.34 36.98 73.13
CA TYR A 252 37.20 36.96 74.59
C TYR A 252 38.47 36.43 75.26
N LYS A 253 39.04 35.33 74.76
CA LYS A 253 40.31 34.79 75.27
C LYS A 253 41.47 35.76 75.09
N HIS A 254 41.51 36.47 73.95
CA HIS A 254 42.52 37.50 73.73
C HIS A 254 42.35 38.68 74.70
N MET A 255 41.13 39.17 74.90
CA MET A 255 40.81 40.25 75.84
C MET A 255 41.18 39.89 77.28
N ASP A 256 40.89 38.65 77.69
CA ASP A 256 41.28 38.12 79.00
C ASP A 256 42.81 38.10 79.15
N GLY A 257 43.54 37.65 78.13
CA GLY A 257 45.00 37.72 78.09
C GLY A 257 45.53 39.14 78.25
N VAL A 258 44.99 40.10 77.50
CA VAL A 258 45.38 41.52 77.60
C VAL A 258 45.05 42.10 78.97
N THR A 259 43.92 41.73 79.56
CA THR A 259 43.52 42.19 80.90
C THR A 259 44.49 41.67 81.95
N ASN A 260 44.85 40.38 81.90
CA ASN A 260 45.88 39.79 82.76
C ASN A 260 47.26 40.48 82.58
N ASP A 261 47.65 40.82 81.36
CA ASP A 261 48.92 41.52 81.10
C ASP A 261 48.90 42.95 81.67
N VAL A 262 47.75 43.65 81.58
CA VAL A 262 47.56 44.97 82.20
C VAL A 262 47.61 44.88 83.72
N GLU A 263 46.97 43.88 84.32
CA GLU A 263 47.03 43.66 85.78
C GLU A 263 48.47 43.42 86.24
N ARG A 264 49.23 42.53 85.57
CA ARG A 264 50.66 42.32 85.87
C ARG A 264 51.50 43.59 85.67
N SER A 265 51.24 44.35 84.61
CA SER A 265 51.94 45.61 84.37
C SER A 265 51.62 46.63 85.47
N ASN A 266 50.37 46.71 85.94
CA ASN A 266 49.98 47.59 87.04
C ASN A 266 50.63 47.17 88.37
N GLU A 267 50.69 45.87 88.66
CA GLU A 267 51.43 45.34 89.82
C GLU A 267 52.91 45.73 89.78
N MET A 268 53.56 45.57 88.61
CA MET A 268 54.96 45.98 88.42
C MET A 268 55.18 47.48 88.60
N VAL A 269 54.26 48.32 88.10
CA VAL A 269 54.31 49.77 88.30
C VAL A 269 54.18 50.12 89.78
N SER A 270 53.29 49.45 90.53
CA SER A 270 53.15 49.67 91.98
C SER A 270 54.44 49.34 92.74
N ILE A 271 55.09 48.22 92.40
CA ILE A 271 56.38 47.84 93.00
C ILE A 271 57.45 48.90 92.70
N LEU A 272 57.55 49.34 91.45
CA LEU A 272 58.51 50.38 91.06
C LEU A 272 58.24 51.72 91.74
N GLN A 273 56.97 52.06 92.01
CA GLN A 273 56.59 53.23 92.81
C GLN A 273 57.06 53.11 94.25
N ASP A 274 56.83 51.96 94.90
CA ASP A 274 57.31 51.70 96.27
C ASP A 274 58.84 51.77 96.36
N GLU A 275 59.55 51.19 95.39
CA GLU A 275 61.02 51.27 95.30
C GLU A 275 61.50 52.71 95.08
N LEU A 276 60.81 53.49 94.23
CA LEU A 276 61.13 54.89 93.99
C LEU A 276 60.93 55.73 95.25
N GLU A 277 59.81 55.57 95.96
CA GLU A 277 59.54 56.25 97.23
C GLU A 277 60.59 55.89 98.29
N ALA A 278 60.99 54.61 98.38
CA ALA A 278 62.05 54.18 99.28
C ALA A 278 63.41 54.83 98.93
N LYS A 279 63.72 54.95 97.63
CA LYS A 279 64.93 55.64 97.16
C LYS A 279 64.87 57.14 97.41
N ASP A 280 63.71 57.77 97.25
CA ASP A 280 63.50 59.19 97.55
C ASP A 280 63.66 59.48 99.05
N LEU A 281 63.14 58.62 99.92
CA LEU A 281 63.37 58.70 101.38
C LEU A 281 64.86 58.55 101.73
N GLU A 282 65.55 57.59 101.11
CA GLU A 282 66.99 57.42 101.31
C GLU A 282 67.78 58.62 100.78
N LEU A 283 67.39 59.21 99.64
CA LEU A 283 67.98 60.44 99.12
C LEU A 283 67.77 61.63 100.07
N ILE A 284 66.57 61.79 100.65
CA ILE A 284 66.30 62.81 101.66
C ILE A 284 67.20 62.59 102.88
N ARG A 285 67.30 61.36 103.38
CA ARG A 285 68.17 60.99 104.50
C ARG A 285 69.64 61.29 104.21
N LEU A 286 70.14 60.89 103.04
CA LEU A 286 71.52 61.16 102.61
C LEU A 286 71.77 62.66 102.50
N ARG A 287 70.80 63.43 101.97
CA ARG A 287 70.88 64.89 101.88
C ARG A 287 70.91 65.54 103.26
N GLU A 288 70.10 65.10 104.21
CA GLU A 288 70.16 65.54 105.61
C GLU A 288 71.50 65.19 106.27
N MET A 289 72.04 63.99 106.05
CA MET A 289 73.35 63.62 106.57
C MET A 289 74.48 64.45 105.94
N VAL A 290 74.37 64.80 104.66
CA VAL A 290 75.31 65.73 104.01
C VAL A 290 75.18 67.12 104.62
N TYR A 291 73.95 67.63 104.78
CA TYR A 291 73.69 68.92 105.43
C TYR A 291 74.20 68.97 106.87
N GLN A 292 74.02 67.90 107.65
CA GLN A 292 74.56 67.78 109.00
C GLN A 292 76.08 67.69 108.99
N LYS A 293 76.69 66.96 108.05
CA LYS A 293 78.15 66.93 107.90
C LYS A 293 78.72 68.28 107.48
N GLU A 294 78.01 69.02 106.65
CA GLU A 294 78.34 70.40 106.30
C GLU A 294 78.20 71.30 107.53
N ALA A 295 77.12 71.19 108.30
CA ALA A 295 76.92 71.95 109.54
C ALA A 295 77.93 71.60 110.64
N THR A 296 78.29 70.33 110.85
CA THR A 296 79.36 69.95 111.80
C THR A 296 80.75 70.30 111.28
N ARG A 297 80.93 70.37 109.96
CA ARG A 297 82.18 70.88 109.36
C ARG A 297 82.25 72.39 109.49
N ASP A 298 81.12 73.09 109.45
CA ASP A 298 81.00 74.51 109.72
C ASP A 298 81.11 74.81 111.23
N GLU A 299 80.63 73.93 112.12
CA GLU A 299 80.87 73.99 113.58
C GLU A 299 82.32 73.61 113.94
N ASP A 300 82.94 72.61 113.29
CA ASP A 300 84.38 72.32 113.42
C ASP A 300 85.24 73.44 112.81
N VAL A 301 84.66 74.27 111.93
CA VAL A 301 85.28 75.49 111.40
C VAL A 301 84.98 76.69 112.30
N GLU A 302 83.83 76.80 112.97
CA GLU A 302 83.50 77.89 113.90
C GLU A 302 84.12 77.68 115.30
N GLU A 303 84.13 76.48 115.87
CA GLU A 303 84.83 76.14 117.13
C GLU A 303 86.37 76.19 116.93
N ARG A 304 86.85 76.09 115.69
CA ARG A 304 88.26 76.28 115.32
C ARG A 304 88.60 77.70 114.83
N ASN A 305 87.63 78.49 114.37
CA ASN A 305 87.84 79.88 113.92
C ASN A 305 87.42 80.96 114.92
N GLU A 306 86.67 80.66 115.99
CA GLU A 306 86.70 81.47 117.22
C GLU A 306 88.07 81.36 117.94
N ALA A 307 88.93 80.43 117.49
CA ALA A 307 90.34 80.34 117.86
C ALA A 307 91.33 80.76 116.73
N ALA A 308 90.85 81.19 115.55
CA ALA A 308 91.73 81.60 114.45
C ALA A 308 91.03 82.53 113.43
N ASN A 309 90.87 83.79 113.82
CA ASN A 309 91.13 85.00 113.02
C ASN A 309 90.63 85.08 111.56
N ASP A 310 89.83 86.12 111.33
CA ASP A 310 90.16 87.24 110.43
C ASP A 310 90.14 86.98 108.90
N MET A 311 89.42 87.88 108.21
CA MET A 311 89.40 88.17 106.76
C MET A 311 88.34 87.55 105.84
N ASN A 312 87.58 88.49 105.26
CA ASN A 312 87.08 88.60 103.87
C ASN A 312 86.12 87.54 103.33
N THR A 313 84.85 87.87 103.07
CA THR A 313 84.29 88.60 101.91
C THR A 313 84.46 87.94 100.53
N ASP A 314 83.30 87.64 99.94
CA ASP A 314 82.83 88.10 98.62
C ASP A 314 82.63 87.04 97.50
N SER A 315 81.49 87.24 96.82
CA SER A 315 81.16 86.97 95.41
C SER A 315 80.75 85.55 94.95
N ASP A 316 79.42 85.35 94.82
CA ASP A 316 78.62 85.34 93.57
C ASP A 316 79.32 84.99 92.20
N PRO A 317 78.59 84.59 91.14
CA PRO A 317 77.87 83.31 90.92
C PRO A 317 78.14 82.75 89.50
N MET A 318 77.10 82.14 88.88
CA MET A 318 76.92 81.82 87.44
C MET A 318 77.43 80.41 87.04
N GLN A 319 76.79 79.62 86.16
CA GLN A 319 75.67 79.80 85.24
C GLN A 319 75.44 78.49 84.45
N VAL A 320 74.44 78.53 83.55
CA VAL A 320 74.22 77.73 82.32
C VAL A 320 73.68 76.30 82.54
N LYS A 321 72.42 75.95 82.22
CA LYS A 321 71.58 76.06 81.00
C LYS A 321 71.99 75.06 79.89
N VAL A 322 70.98 74.68 79.11
CA VAL A 322 71.04 74.16 77.71
C VAL A 322 71.30 72.65 77.62
N GLU A 323 70.61 71.84 76.82
CA GLU A 323 69.44 71.92 75.92
C GLU A 323 69.14 70.48 75.45
N SER A 324 67.95 70.31 74.88
CA SER A 324 67.53 69.37 73.83
C SER A 324 67.55 67.87 74.10
#